data_AF-A0A091BZ29-F1
#
_entry.id   AF-A0A091BZ29-F1
#
_cell.length_a   1.000
_cell.length_b   1.000
_cell.length_c   1.000
_cell.angle_alpha   90.00
_cell.angle_beta   90.00
_cell.angle_gamma   90.00
#
_symmetry.space_group_name_H-M   'P 1'
#
loop_
_entity.id
_entity.type
_entity.pdbx_description
1 polymer ?
#
loop_
_entity_poly.entity_id
_entity_poly.type
_entity_poly.pdbx_seq_one_letter_code
_entity_poly.pdbx_strand_id
1 'polypeptide(L)'
;MENFIKEMKTGFFADKTDSPSFLANKVRLALSFIAYNIIHLMKQLAFPQEKKTTMIDTIRFQLFHIAGKVTEHARQVQIHLSSTNVYNTLFWEVLTRIQRLNL
;
A
#
# COMPACT_ATOMS: atom_id res chain seq x y z
N MET A 1 1.63 3.95 -20.01
CA MET A 1 3.04 3.57 -19.72
C MET A 1 3.73 4.62 -18.86
N GLU A 2 3.67 5.91 -19.22
CA GLU A 2 4.31 7.02 -18.47
C GLU A 2 3.92 7.08 -16.98
N ASN A 3 2.63 6.99 -16.66
CA ASN A 3 2.16 7.06 -15.27
C ASN A 3 2.74 5.95 -14.38
N PHE A 4 2.97 4.76 -14.90
CA PHE A 4 3.57 3.65 -14.16
C PHE A 4 5.05 3.91 -13.86
N ILE A 5 5.79 4.46 -14.83
CA ILE A 5 7.20 4.84 -14.64
C ILE A 5 7.30 5.97 -13.61
N LYS A 6 6.42 6.97 -13.69
CA LYS A 6 6.38 8.08 -12.74
C LYS A 6 6.07 7.57 -11.33
N GLU A 7 5.04 6.74 -11.19
CA GLU A 7 4.66 6.12 -9.91
C GLU A 7 5.80 5.29 -9.31
N MET A 8 6.51 4.50 -10.13
CA MET A 8 7.69 3.74 -9.67
C MET A 8 8.81 4.65 -9.17
N LYS A 9 9.16 5.68 -9.95
CA LYS A 9 10.24 6.60 -9.60
C LYS A 9 9.91 7.37 -8.32
N THR A 10 8.81 8.13 -8.32
CA THR A 10 8.51 9.06 -7.23
C THR A 10 7.74 8.42 -6.08
N GLY A 11 6.81 7.52 -6.39
CA GLY A 11 5.92 6.90 -5.40
C GLY A 11 6.55 5.73 -4.63
N PHE A 12 7.52 5.05 -5.24
CA PHE A 12 8.29 3.95 -4.65
C PHE A 12 9.80 4.25 -4.52
N PHE A 13 10.21 5.49 -4.80
CA PHE A 13 11.58 5.98 -4.60
C PHE A 13 12.65 5.18 -5.36
N ALA A 14 12.31 4.65 -6.53
CA ALA A 14 13.25 3.88 -7.36
C ALA A 14 14.41 4.75 -7.90
N ASP A 15 14.27 6.07 -7.88
CA ASP A 15 15.32 7.04 -8.22
C ASP A 15 16.27 7.35 -7.06
N LYS A 16 15.95 6.92 -5.83
CA LYS A 16 16.75 7.23 -4.63
C LYS A 16 18.02 6.38 -4.57
N THR A 17 19.11 6.95 -5.08
CA THR A 17 20.45 6.33 -5.15
C THR A 17 21.50 7.13 -4.38
N ASP A 18 21.12 7.61 -3.20
CA ASP A 18 21.91 8.49 -2.33
C ASP A 18 23.01 7.78 -1.51
N SER A 19 23.15 6.45 -1.62
CA SER A 19 24.23 5.74 -0.93
C SER A 19 25.53 5.78 -1.75
N PRO A 20 26.71 5.91 -1.11
CA PRO A 20 27.99 5.72 -1.80
C PRO A 20 28.23 4.26 -2.22
N SER A 21 27.48 3.29 -1.68
CA SER A 21 27.61 1.87 -2.04
C SER A 21 26.69 1.49 -3.21
N PHE A 22 27.29 1.02 -4.30
CA PHE A 22 26.54 0.50 -5.45
C PHE A 22 25.62 -0.66 -5.06
N LEU A 23 26.10 -1.58 -4.20
CA LEU A 23 25.31 -2.71 -3.73
C LEU A 23 24.09 -2.23 -2.93
N ALA A 24 24.26 -1.24 -2.05
CA ALA A 24 23.15 -0.69 -1.28
C ALA A 24 22.09 -0.06 -2.18
N ASN A 25 22.50 0.70 -3.20
CA ASN A 25 21.59 1.29 -4.18
C ASN A 25 20.86 0.21 -5.01
N LYS A 26 21.56 -0.85 -5.41
CA LYS A 26 20.97 -1.98 -6.14
C LYS A 26 19.90 -2.69 -5.30
N VAL A 27 20.18 -2.95 -4.03
CA VAL A 27 19.22 -3.58 -3.10
C VAL A 27 18.01 -2.67 -2.88
N ARG A 28 18.22 -1.36 -2.68
CA ARG A 28 17.12 -0.40 -2.52
C ARG A 28 16.21 -0.38 -3.74
N LEU A 29 16.77 -0.31 -4.95
CA LEU A 29 16.01 -0.38 -6.19
C LEU A 29 15.20 -1.68 -6.29
N ALA A 30 15.79 -2.82 -5.92
CA ALA A 30 15.09 -4.10 -5.91
C ALA A 30 13.90 -4.10 -4.93
N LEU A 31 14.07 -3.52 -3.74
CA LEU A 31 12.98 -3.35 -2.76
C LEU A 31 11.86 -2.46 -3.30
N SER A 32 12.20 -1.36 -3.99
CA SER A 32 11.20 -0.51 -4.66
C SER A 32 10.37 -1.29 -5.68
N PHE A 33 10.99 -2.14 -6.49
CA PHE A 33 10.28 -2.99 -7.45
C PHE A 33 9.39 -4.03 -6.77
N ILE A 34 9.86 -4.68 -5.71
CA ILE A 34 9.05 -5.64 -4.94
C ILE A 34 7.85 -4.95 -4.31
N ALA A 35 8.05 -3.80 -3.66
CA ALA A 35 6.98 -3.03 -3.05
C ALA A 35 5.94 -2.58 -4.09
N TYR A 36 6.38 -2.12 -5.27
CA TYR A 36 5.49 -1.77 -6.37
C TYR A 36 4.61 -2.95 -6.78
N ASN A 37 5.21 -4.13 -6.99
CA ASN A 37 4.47 -5.32 -7.40
C ASN A 37 3.47 -5.78 -6.35
N ILE A 38 3.84 -5.73 -5.06
CA ILE A 38 2.92 -6.07 -3.95
C ILE A 38 1.70 -5.14 -3.97
N ILE A 39 1.91 -3.83 -4.08
CA ILE A 39 0.81 -2.87 -4.13
C ILE A 39 -0.01 -3.04 -5.41
N HIS A 40 0.64 -3.25 -6.56
CA HIS A 40 -0.06 -3.49 -7.81
C HIS A 40 -0.96 -4.73 -7.73
N LEU A 41 -0.44 -5.82 -7.17
CA LEU A 41 -1.20 -7.04 -6.93
C LEU A 41 -2.37 -6.80 -5.97
N MET A 42 -2.14 -6.11 -4.85
CA MET A 42 -3.19 -5.74 -3.90
C MET A 42 -4.32 -4.93 -4.58
N LYS A 43 -3.97 -3.97 -5.46
CA LYS A 43 -4.95 -3.22 -6.25
C LYS A 43 -5.76 -4.13 -7.17
N GLN A 44 -5.12 -5.10 -7.83
CA GLN A 44 -5.84 -5.99 -8.74
C GLN A 44 -6.79 -6.94 -8.00
N LEU A 45 -6.37 -7.45 -6.84
CA LEU A 45 -7.07 -8.49 -6.09
C LEU A 45 -8.14 -7.95 -5.13
N ALA A 46 -7.89 -6.82 -4.47
CA ALA A 46 -8.73 -6.35 -3.36
C ALA A 46 -9.46 -5.03 -3.62
N PHE A 47 -9.00 -4.20 -4.57
CA PHE A 47 -9.63 -2.89 -4.77
C PHE A 47 -10.88 -2.99 -5.66
N PRO A 48 -11.91 -2.14 -5.40
CA PRO A 48 -13.02 -1.98 -6.32
C PRO A 48 -12.52 -1.43 -7.66
N GLN A 49 -13.22 -1.76 -8.76
CA GLN A 49 -12.76 -1.47 -10.13
C GLN A 49 -12.40 0.01 -10.35
N GLU A 50 -13.21 0.92 -9.80
CA GLU A 50 -13.02 2.37 -9.87
C GLU A 50 -11.73 2.87 -9.20
N LYS A 51 -11.17 2.10 -8.26
CA LYS A 51 -9.98 2.47 -7.48
C LYS A 51 -8.72 1.73 -7.92
N LYS A 52 -8.80 0.84 -8.91
CA LYS A 52 -7.62 0.08 -9.40
C LYS A 52 -6.55 0.96 -10.06
N THR A 53 -6.89 2.16 -10.50
CA THR A 53 -5.95 3.10 -11.11
C THR A 53 -5.41 4.13 -10.12
N THR A 54 -5.82 4.08 -8.84
CA THR A 54 -5.38 5.03 -7.81
C THR A 54 -3.86 4.96 -7.61
N MET A 55 -3.21 6.12 -7.50
CA MET A 55 -1.76 6.20 -7.29
C MET A 55 -1.37 5.82 -5.86
N ILE A 56 -0.16 5.29 -5.67
CA ILE A 56 0.37 4.89 -4.35
C ILE A 56 0.29 5.99 -3.30
N ASP A 57 0.54 7.27 -3.63
CA ASP A 57 0.47 8.35 -2.65
C ASP A 57 -0.93 8.51 -2.08
N THR A 58 -1.94 8.38 -2.93
CA THR A 58 -3.34 8.37 -2.52
C THR A 58 -3.68 7.13 -1.71
N ILE A 59 -3.20 5.94 -2.09
CA ILE A 59 -3.38 4.71 -1.32
C ILE A 59 -2.76 4.85 0.07
N ARG A 60 -1.55 5.40 0.15
CA ARG A 60 -0.84 5.61 1.41
C ARG A 60 -1.66 6.50 2.34
N PHE A 61 -2.19 7.61 1.84
CA PHE A 61 -3.07 8.48 2.62
C PHE A 61 -4.39 7.80 3.02
N GLN A 62 -5.04 7.10 2.08
CA GLN A 62 -6.37 6.53 2.30
C GLN A 62 -6.38 5.28 3.19
N LEU A 63 -5.32 4.47 3.14
CA LEU A 63 -5.29 3.13 3.74
C LEU A 63 -4.15 2.90 4.74
N PHE A 64 -2.98 3.50 4.53
CA PHE A 64 -1.79 3.21 5.34
C PHE A 64 -1.49 4.27 6.40
N HIS A 65 -1.92 5.51 6.17
CA HIS A 65 -1.69 6.66 7.03
C HIS A 65 -3.01 7.12 7.65
N ILE A 66 -3.70 6.19 8.31
CA ILE A 66 -4.95 6.45 9.03
C ILE A 66 -4.68 6.41 10.53
N ALA A 67 -5.22 7.40 11.26
CA ALA A 67 -5.27 7.33 12.72
C ALA A 67 -6.29 6.28 13.18
N GLY A 68 -5.84 5.35 14.01
CA GLY A 68 -6.68 4.32 14.61
C GLY A 68 -6.02 3.71 15.84
N LYS A 69 -6.80 2.99 16.64
CA LYS A 69 -6.31 2.23 17.79
C LYS A 69 -6.29 0.74 17.41
N VAL A 70 -5.14 0.10 17.57
CA VAL A 70 -5.03 -1.36 17.45
C VAL A 70 -5.05 -1.95 18.86
N THR A 71 -5.96 -2.88 19.10
CA THR A 71 -6.07 -3.60 20.38
C THR A 71 -6.00 -5.09 20.14
N GLU A 72 -5.36 -5.82 21.04
CA GLU A 72 -5.37 -7.27 21.03
C GLU A 72 -6.27 -7.77 22.17
N HIS A 73 -7.21 -8.66 21.84
CA HIS A 73 -8.07 -9.31 22.83
C HIS A 73 -8.25 -10.78 22.44
N ALA A 74 -8.03 -11.69 23.39
CA ALA A 74 -8.18 -13.14 23.18
C ALA A 74 -7.52 -13.67 21.88
N ARG A 75 -6.27 -13.23 21.60
CA ARG A 75 -5.50 -13.55 20.38
C ARG A 75 -6.08 -13.02 19.07
N GLN A 76 -7.04 -12.08 19.14
CA GLN A 76 -7.59 -11.39 17.98
C GLN A 76 -7.13 -9.94 17.96
N VAL A 77 -6.62 -9.50 16.81
CA VAL A 77 -6.29 -8.10 16.55
C VAL A 77 -7.56 -7.38 16.11
N GLN A 78 -7.92 -6.32 16.84
CA GLN A 78 -9.03 -5.43 16.51
C GLN A 78 -8.48 -4.05 16.14
N ILE A 79 -9.01 -3.50 15.05
CA ILE A 79 -8.66 -2.16 14.55
C ILE A 79 -9.86 -1.25 14.77
N HIS A 80 -9.66 -0.18 15.54
CA HIS A 80 -10.66 0.85 15.80
C HIS A 80 -10.28 2.09 15.00
N LEU A 81 -11.07 2.40 13.97
CA LEU A 81 -10.90 3.63 13.19
C LEU A 81 -11.75 4.75 13.77
N SER A 82 -11.34 6.00 13.56
CA SER A 82 -12.16 7.17 13.93
C SER A 82 -13.51 7.14 13.21
N SER A 83 -14.58 7.53 13.91
CA SER A 83 -15.91 7.72 13.33
C SER A 83 -15.93 8.77 12.21
N THR A 84 -14.96 9.69 12.20
CA THR A 84 -14.80 10.74 11.20
C THR A 84 -13.94 10.32 10.00
N ASN A 85 -13.45 9.07 9.95
CA ASN A 85 -12.63 8.61 8.84
C ASN A 85 -13.47 8.42 7.56
N VAL A 86 -13.28 9.31 6.58
CA VAL A 86 -13.98 9.30 5.29
C VAL A 86 -13.69 8.02 4.48
N TYR A 87 -12.56 7.35 4.73
CA TYR A 87 -12.16 6.14 4.01
C TYR A 87 -12.52 4.84 4.75
N ASN A 88 -13.33 4.91 5.81
CA ASN A 88 -13.70 3.73 6.62
C ASN A 88 -14.28 2.59 5.78
N THR A 89 -15.22 2.89 4.88
CA THR A 89 -15.84 1.88 4.00
C THR A 89 -14.81 1.22 3.09
N LEU A 90 -13.94 2.03 2.44
CA LEU A 90 -12.90 1.52 1.55
C LEU A 90 -11.89 0.64 2.30
N PHE A 91 -11.48 1.05 3.50
CA PHE A 91 -10.53 0.30 4.32
C PHE A 91 -11.06 -1.10 4.65
N TRP A 92 -12.28 -1.19 5.17
CA TRP A 92 -12.87 -2.48 5.55
C TRP A 92 -13.20 -3.34 4.33
N GLU A 93 -13.62 -2.75 3.22
CA GLU A 93 -13.86 -3.48 1.97
C GLU A 93 -12.56 -4.13 1.46
N VAL A 94 -11.46 -3.38 1.39
CA VAL A 94 -10.15 -3.87 0.95
C VAL A 94 -9.63 -4.93 1.91
N LEU A 95 -9.67 -4.67 3.23
CA LEU A 95 -9.20 -5.62 4.24
C LEU A 95 -9.98 -6.94 4.19
N THR A 96 -11.31 -6.86 4.10
CA THR A 96 -12.18 -8.04 4.01
C THR A 96 -11.88 -8.85 2.75
N ARG A 97 -11.65 -8.19 1.61
CA ARG A 97 -11.28 -8.90 0.36
C ARG A 97 -9.92 -9.57 0.48
N ILE A 98 -8.93 -8.91 1.08
CA ILE A 98 -7.60 -9.51 1.35
C ILE A 98 -7.74 -10.77 2.22
N GLN A 99 -8.52 -10.71 3.30
CA GLN A 99 -8.73 -11.85 4.20
C GLN A 99 -9.46 -13.03 3.56
N ARG A 100 -10.18 -12.79 2.45
CA ARG A 100 -10.89 -13.82 1.67
C ARG A 100 -10.07 -14.37 0.51
N LEU A 101 -8.86 -13.86 0.27
CA LEU A 101 -7.97 -14.43 -0.74
C LEU A 101 -7.52 -15.82 -0.28
N ASN A 102 -8.00 -16.84 -0.98
CA ASN A 102 -7.43 -18.18 -0.90
C ASN A 102 -6.30 -18.25 -1.94
N LEU A 103 -5.07 -18.07 -1.49
CA LEU A 103 -3.85 -18.23 -2.29
C LEU A 103 -3.34 -19.67 -2.21
#